data_AF-A0A9Q1JR08-F1
#
_entry.id   AF-A0A9Q1JR08-F1
#
_cell.length_a   1.000
_cell.length_b   1.000
_cell.length_c   1.000
_cell.angle_alpha   90.00
_cell.angle_beta   90.00
_cell.angle_gamma   90.00
#
_symmetry.space_group_name_H-M   'P 1'
#
loop_
_entity.id
_entity.type
_entity.pdbx_description
1 polymer ?
#
loop_
_entity_poly.entity_id
_entity_poly.type
_entity_poly.pdbx_seq_one_letter_code
_entity_poly.pdbx_strand_id
1 'polypeptide(L)'
;MEATLKQSELSQNLEPNTLQQEALNTVHSALKCSEDAINDVNDVRDKGYMKYGCQHYRRRCRIRAPCCGEVFDCRHCHNEAMNNIKVDTAKRHDIPRHEVQQVNLVLQIVICSLCGTEQETSKKQYHCEGCGICRYACPLCSKSVCDMSKVWEKFDMEIASTPMPEPYQNKMVSILCNDCGAKSNVQFHIVAQKCPNCKSYNTRQMRG
;
A
#
# COMPACT_ATOMS: atom_id res chain seq x y z
N MET A 1 1.32 -78.44 -24.09
CA MET A 1 1.56 -78.81 -22.69
C MET A 1 1.64 -77.51 -21.92
N GLU A 2 0.49 -77.05 -21.40
CA GLU A 2 0.06 -77.31 -19.99
C GLU A 2 0.82 -76.36 -19.04
N ALA A 3 0.28 -75.76 -17.99
CA ALA A 3 -1.01 -75.73 -17.32
C ALA A 3 -0.80 -74.72 -16.15
N THR A 4 -1.64 -73.70 -15.96
CA THR A 4 -2.64 -73.59 -14.88
C THR A 4 -2.21 -72.86 -13.58
N LEU A 5 -2.95 -71.76 -13.34
CA LEU A 5 -3.36 -70.99 -12.14
C LEU A 5 -3.00 -71.34 -10.67
N LYS A 6 -2.90 -70.23 -9.88
CA LYS A 6 -3.38 -69.92 -8.49
C LYS A 6 -2.56 -70.48 -7.30
N GLN A 7 -2.46 -69.85 -6.10
CA GLN A 7 -3.13 -68.73 -5.41
C GLN A 7 -2.37 -68.33 -4.11
N SER A 8 -2.85 -67.24 -3.48
CA SER A 8 -2.90 -66.86 -2.03
C SER A 8 -1.71 -66.09 -1.40
N GLU A 9 -1.87 -64.78 -1.14
CA GLU A 9 -2.29 -64.12 0.14
C GLU A 9 -1.06 -63.78 1.01
N LEU A 10 -0.83 -62.61 1.61
CA LEU A 10 -1.75 -61.72 2.31
C LEU A 10 -1.05 -60.35 2.54
N SER A 11 -1.42 -59.30 1.81
CA SER A 11 -1.08 -57.92 2.17
C SER A 11 -2.17 -57.43 3.12
N GLN A 12 -1.92 -57.47 4.42
CA GLN A 12 -2.84 -56.89 5.41
C GLN A 12 -2.79 -55.36 5.30
N ASN A 13 -3.70 -54.79 4.51
CA ASN A 13 -4.07 -53.38 4.61
C ASN A 13 -4.90 -53.22 5.89
N LEU A 14 -4.25 -52.77 6.97
CA LEU A 14 -4.93 -52.32 8.17
C LEU A 14 -5.64 -51.00 7.85
N GLU A 15 -6.96 -51.05 7.67
CA GLU A 15 -7.77 -49.83 7.60
C GLU A 15 -7.78 -49.15 8.98
N PRO A 16 -7.53 -47.83 9.06
CA PRO A 16 -7.46 -47.15 10.35
C PRO A 16 -8.82 -47.18 11.05
N ASN A 17 -8.81 -47.56 12.33
CA ASN A 17 -10.01 -47.64 13.18
C ASN A 17 -10.65 -46.24 13.32
N THR A 18 -11.96 -46.16 13.53
CA THR A 18 -12.75 -44.91 13.69
C THR A 18 -12.15 -43.95 14.71
N LEU A 19 -11.53 -44.46 15.78
CA LEU A 19 -10.80 -43.64 16.77
C LEU A 19 -9.53 -42.98 16.19
N GLN A 20 -8.84 -43.65 15.28
CA GLN A 20 -7.68 -43.08 14.56
C GLN A 20 -8.13 -42.09 13.49
N GLN A 21 -9.28 -42.32 12.85
CA GLN A 21 -9.85 -41.37 11.90
C GLN A 21 -10.37 -40.10 12.60
N GLU A 22 -10.97 -40.23 13.78
CA GLU A 22 -11.38 -39.09 14.64
C GLU A 22 -10.17 -38.31 15.17
N ALA A 23 -9.09 -39.00 15.54
CA ALA A 23 -7.82 -38.36 15.90
C ALA A 23 -7.20 -37.60 14.72
N LEU A 24 -7.18 -38.20 13.52
CA LEU A 24 -6.72 -37.55 12.28
C LEU A 24 -7.58 -36.32 11.93
N ASN A 25 -8.89 -36.41 12.08
CA ASN A 25 -9.82 -35.30 11.84
C ASN A 25 -9.64 -34.17 12.88
N THR A 26 -9.34 -34.52 14.14
CA THR A 26 -9.05 -33.55 15.21
C THR A 26 -7.71 -32.85 14.98
N VAL A 27 -6.68 -33.59 14.54
CA VAL A 27 -5.37 -33.03 14.16
C VAL A 27 -5.50 -32.15 12.91
N HIS A 28 -6.29 -32.55 11.91
CA HIS A 28 -6.55 -31.75 10.71
C HIS A 28 -7.38 -30.49 11.01
N SER A 29 -8.32 -30.57 11.97
CA SER A 29 -9.06 -29.42 12.51
C SER A 29 -8.14 -28.45 13.28
N ALA A 30 -7.22 -28.95 14.09
CA ALA A 30 -6.25 -28.14 14.83
C ALA A 30 -5.20 -27.50 13.90
N LEU A 31 -4.76 -28.22 12.86
CA LEU A 31 -3.89 -27.69 11.81
C LEU A 31 -4.61 -26.64 10.96
N LYS A 32 -5.91 -26.82 10.67
CA LYS A 32 -6.74 -25.82 9.99
C LYS A 32 -6.91 -24.53 10.81
N CYS A 33 -7.07 -24.64 12.14
CA CYS A 33 -7.02 -23.47 13.03
C CYS A 33 -5.65 -22.77 13.03
N SER A 34 -4.56 -23.49 12.74
CA SER A 34 -3.21 -22.90 12.62
C SER A 34 -2.93 -22.29 11.25
N GLU A 35 -3.50 -22.83 10.16
CA GLU A 35 -3.41 -22.25 8.81
C GLU A 35 -4.28 -20.99 8.66
N ASP A 36 -5.47 -20.98 9.27
CA ASP A 36 -6.31 -19.77 9.35
C ASP A 36 -5.64 -18.69 10.21
N ALA A 37 -4.88 -19.06 11.25
CA ALA A 37 -4.07 -18.13 12.03
C ALA A 37 -2.81 -17.63 11.27
N ILE A 38 -2.22 -18.42 10.38
CA ILE A 38 -1.11 -17.98 9.51
C ILE A 38 -1.63 -17.07 8.39
N ASN A 39 -2.85 -17.27 7.91
CA ASN A 39 -3.52 -16.34 7.01
C ASN A 39 -3.93 -15.03 7.69
N ASP A 40 -4.22 -15.05 8.99
CA ASP A 40 -4.53 -13.84 9.78
C ASP A 40 -3.26 -13.01 10.11
N VAL A 41 -2.09 -13.65 10.27
CA VAL A 41 -0.80 -12.92 10.42
C VAL A 41 -0.38 -12.22 9.12
N ASN A 42 -0.87 -12.70 7.96
CA ASN A 42 -0.68 -12.03 6.68
C ASN A 42 -1.71 -10.91 6.42
N ASP A 43 -2.82 -10.85 7.17
CA ASP A 43 -3.83 -9.79 7.07
C ASP A 43 -3.54 -8.60 8.03
N VAL A 44 -2.90 -8.87 9.18
CA VAL A 44 -2.43 -7.81 10.12
C VAL A 44 -1.17 -7.07 9.59
N ARG A 45 -0.68 -7.47 8.41
CA ARG A 45 0.37 -6.78 7.63
C ARG A 45 -0.17 -5.96 6.45
N ASP A 46 -1.47 -5.69 6.34
CA ASP A 46 -2.01 -4.59 5.50
C ASP A 46 -1.75 -3.19 6.14
N LYS A 47 -0.63 -3.08 6.86
CA LYS A 47 0.03 -1.85 7.31
C LYS A 47 0.66 -1.16 6.10
N GLY A 48 -0.15 -0.43 5.33
CA GLY A 48 0.36 0.68 4.52
C GLY A 48 1.18 0.34 3.27
N TYR A 49 1.27 -0.92 2.83
CA TYR A 49 1.69 -1.19 1.45
C TYR A 49 0.53 -0.88 0.52
N MET A 50 0.64 0.24 -0.19
CA MET A 50 -0.33 0.62 -1.21
C MET A 50 -0.61 -0.60 -2.13
N LYS A 51 -1.85 -1.12 -2.14
CA LYS A 51 -2.37 -2.09 -3.15
C LYS A 51 -2.31 -1.54 -4.59
N TYR A 52 -1.78 -0.33 -4.76
CA TYR A 52 -1.81 0.48 -5.96
C TYR A 52 -0.40 0.95 -6.30
N GLY A 53 -0.19 1.24 -7.58
CA GLY A 53 1.09 1.66 -8.14
C GLY A 53 1.73 0.52 -8.94
N CYS A 54 3.05 0.60 -9.12
CA CYS A 54 3.82 -0.34 -9.92
C CYS A 54 5.08 -0.81 -9.19
N GLN A 55 5.87 -1.65 -9.87
CA GLN A 55 7.18 -2.10 -9.37
C GLN A 55 8.17 -0.95 -9.12
N HIS A 56 8.02 0.19 -9.81
CA HIS A 56 8.90 1.35 -9.62
C HIS A 56 8.47 2.22 -8.45
N TYR A 57 7.17 2.43 -8.26
CA TYR A 57 6.61 3.25 -7.18
C TYR A 57 5.32 2.67 -6.64
N ARG A 58 5.30 2.40 -5.33
CA ARG A 58 4.08 2.07 -4.59
C ARG A 58 3.36 3.34 -4.15
N ARG A 59 2.31 3.70 -4.86
CA ARG A 59 1.56 4.96 -4.66
C ARG A 59 0.12 4.82 -5.13
N ARG A 60 -0.78 5.59 -4.52
CA ARG A 60 -2.20 5.68 -4.88
C ARG A 60 -2.44 6.78 -5.91
N CYS A 61 -1.51 6.96 -6.85
CA CYS A 61 -1.70 7.86 -7.96
C CYS A 61 -1.05 7.37 -9.26
N ARG A 62 -1.72 7.68 -10.36
CA ARG A 62 -1.26 7.51 -11.75
C ARG A 62 -0.96 8.87 -12.36
N ILE A 63 -0.23 8.89 -13.46
CA ILE A 63 0.09 10.11 -14.20
C ILE A 63 -0.53 10.02 -15.59
N ARG A 64 -1.02 11.15 -16.10
CA ARG A 64 -1.23 11.34 -17.54
C ARG A 64 0.07 11.86 -18.13
N ALA A 65 0.63 11.13 -19.10
CA ALA A 65 1.87 11.47 -19.76
C ALA A 65 1.65 12.71 -20.66
N PRO A 66 2.44 13.80 -20.51
CA PRO A 66 2.23 15.02 -21.30
C PRO A 66 2.59 14.86 -22.78
N CYS A 67 3.44 13.88 -23.12
CA CYS A 67 3.89 13.61 -24.49
C CYS A 67 2.83 12.94 -25.37
N CYS A 68 1.98 12.08 -24.79
CA CYS A 68 1.03 11.26 -25.56
C CYS A 68 -0.39 11.23 -24.98
N GLY A 69 -0.63 11.81 -23.80
CA GLY A 69 -1.95 11.86 -23.15
C GLY A 69 -2.38 10.54 -22.47
N GLU A 70 -1.59 9.48 -22.60
CA GLU A 70 -1.86 8.16 -22.03
C GLU A 70 -1.61 8.11 -20.51
N VAL A 71 -2.32 7.21 -19.82
CA VAL A 71 -2.27 7.10 -18.35
C VAL A 71 -1.40 5.93 -17.91
N PHE A 72 -0.43 6.20 -17.05
CA PHE A 72 0.51 5.21 -16.51
C PHE A 72 0.65 5.32 -15.00
N ASP A 73 1.02 4.23 -14.33
CA ASP A 73 1.33 4.27 -12.89
C ASP A 73 2.50 5.19 -12.57
N CYS A 74 3.49 5.27 -13.47
CA CYS A 74 4.58 6.22 -13.37
C CYS A 74 5.32 6.46 -14.69
N ARG A 75 6.30 7.37 -14.65
CA ARG A 75 7.13 7.70 -15.82
C ARG A 75 7.96 6.50 -16.30
N HIS A 76 8.40 5.62 -15.41
CA HIS A 76 9.19 4.45 -15.79
C HIS A 76 8.31 3.42 -16.51
N CYS A 77 7.10 3.15 -16.02
CA CYS A 77 6.12 2.35 -16.74
C CYS A 77 5.81 2.90 -18.13
N HIS A 78 5.67 4.23 -18.25
CA HIS A 78 5.50 4.86 -19.55
C HIS A 78 6.69 4.58 -20.47
N ASN A 79 7.91 4.91 -20.05
CA ASN A 79 9.10 4.77 -20.88
C ASN A 79 9.35 3.29 -21.26
N GLU A 80 9.13 2.35 -20.34
CA GLU A 80 9.23 0.91 -20.62
C GLU A 80 8.20 0.47 -21.68
N ALA A 81 6.96 0.96 -21.59
CA ALA A 81 5.93 0.66 -22.57
C ALA A 81 6.25 1.26 -23.94
N MET A 82 6.65 2.53 -23.98
CA MET A 82 6.89 3.27 -25.23
C MET A 82 8.17 2.87 -25.93
N ASN A 83 9.18 2.36 -25.22
CA ASN A 83 10.42 1.87 -25.84
C ASN A 83 10.48 0.35 -26.02
N ASN A 84 9.36 -0.35 -25.85
CA ASN A 84 9.30 -1.78 -26.14
C ASN A 84 9.61 -2.04 -27.62
N ILE A 85 10.37 -3.09 -27.91
CA ILE A 85 10.76 -3.44 -29.29
C ILE A 85 9.56 -3.65 -30.23
N LYS A 86 8.40 -4.04 -29.66
CA LYS A 86 7.14 -4.23 -30.39
C LYS A 86 6.46 -2.92 -30.81
N VAL A 87 6.90 -1.78 -30.28
CA VAL A 87 6.40 -0.46 -30.64
C VAL A 87 7.16 0.05 -31.86
N ASP A 88 6.38 0.57 -32.83
CA ASP A 88 6.89 1.27 -34.01
C ASP A 88 7.93 2.33 -33.60
N THR A 89 9.08 2.33 -34.26
CA THR A 89 10.21 3.22 -33.98
C THR A 89 9.78 4.69 -33.94
N ALA A 90 8.84 5.09 -34.79
CA ALA A 90 8.33 6.46 -34.85
C ALA A 90 7.54 6.89 -33.60
N LYS A 91 7.04 5.93 -32.81
CA LYS A 91 6.25 6.18 -31.60
C LYS A 91 7.06 6.04 -30.30
N ARG A 92 8.33 5.66 -30.37
CA ARG A 92 9.18 5.50 -29.18
C ARG A 92 9.58 6.86 -28.61
N HIS A 93 9.36 7.04 -27.31
CA HIS A 93 9.69 8.29 -26.63
C HIS A 93 9.70 8.11 -25.11
N ASP A 94 10.36 9.05 -24.44
CA ASP A 94 10.43 9.14 -22.99
C ASP A 94 9.70 10.39 -22.50
N ILE A 95 9.19 10.35 -21.26
CA ILE A 95 8.79 11.58 -20.57
C ILE A 95 10.06 12.35 -20.18
N PRO A 96 10.30 13.54 -20.74
CA PRO A 96 11.51 14.30 -20.43
C PRO A 96 11.47 14.78 -18.99
N ARG A 97 12.51 14.45 -18.21
CA ARG A 97 12.59 14.77 -16.77
C ARG A 97 12.93 16.24 -16.50
N HIS A 98 13.66 16.89 -17.42
CA HIS A 98 14.29 18.20 -17.18
C HIS A 98 13.99 19.27 -18.24
N GLU A 99 13.32 18.93 -19.35
CA GLU A 99 12.98 19.89 -20.42
C GLU A 99 11.62 20.57 -20.15
N VAL A 100 11.46 21.14 -18.96
CA VAL A 100 10.31 22.00 -18.65
C VAL A 100 10.78 23.45 -18.72
N GLN A 101 11.22 23.88 -19.91
CA GLN A 101 11.42 25.32 -20.16
C GLN A 101 10.04 25.96 -20.23
N GLN A 102 9.71 26.75 -19.20
CA GLN A 102 8.74 27.86 -19.18
C GLN A 102 7.66 27.90 -20.27
N VAL A 103 6.87 26.84 -20.39
CA VAL A 103 5.55 26.94 -21.03
C VAL A 103 4.54 26.40 -20.04
N ASN A 104 3.52 27.23 -19.77
CA ASN A 104 2.30 26.91 -19.02
C ASN A 104 1.47 25.76 -19.65
N LEU A 105 2.11 24.79 -20.32
CA LEU A 105 1.50 23.72 -21.12
C LEU A 105 1.93 22.31 -20.67
N VAL A 106 2.93 22.16 -19.78
CA VAL A 106 3.31 20.85 -19.22
C VAL A 106 2.48 20.54 -17.97
N LEU A 107 1.16 20.46 -18.13
CA LEU A 107 0.25 20.05 -17.07
C LEU A 107 0.41 18.54 -16.86
N GLN A 108 1.26 18.11 -15.93
CA GLN A 108 1.24 16.72 -15.49
C GLN A 108 -0.04 16.51 -14.66
N ILE A 109 -0.98 15.74 -15.20
CA ILE A 109 -2.19 15.39 -14.47
C ILE A 109 -1.92 14.18 -13.60
N VAL A 110 -2.17 14.31 -12.31
CA VAL A 110 -2.10 13.20 -11.35
C VAL A 110 -3.50 12.70 -11.08
N ILE A 111 -3.70 11.39 -11.22
CA ILE A 111 -4.99 10.74 -11.08
C ILE A 111 -4.97 9.91 -9.80
N CYS A 112 -5.85 10.21 -8.84
CA CYS A 112 -5.98 9.43 -7.62
C CYS A 112 -6.48 8.02 -7.92
N SER A 113 -5.77 6.98 -7.48
CA SER A 113 -6.17 5.59 -7.71
C SER A 113 -7.36 5.14 -6.85
N LEU A 114 -7.76 5.94 -5.85
CA LEU A 114 -8.89 5.61 -4.97
C LEU A 114 -10.21 6.22 -5.44
N CYS A 115 -10.19 7.47 -5.93
CA CYS A 115 -11.40 8.20 -6.28
C CYS A 115 -11.40 8.73 -7.72
N GLY A 116 -10.35 8.45 -8.51
CA GLY A 116 -10.26 8.85 -9.92
C GLY A 116 -9.99 10.33 -10.16
N THR A 117 -9.89 11.15 -9.11
CA THR A 117 -9.72 12.60 -9.24
C THR A 117 -8.45 12.98 -9.98
N GLU A 118 -8.61 13.73 -11.05
CA GLU A 118 -7.56 14.36 -11.82
C GLU A 118 -7.14 15.69 -11.18
N GLN A 119 -5.83 15.90 -11.04
CA GLN A 119 -5.25 17.06 -10.38
C GLN A 119 -4.13 17.66 -11.23
N GLU A 120 -4.18 18.97 -11.45
CA GLU A 120 -3.13 19.71 -12.15
C GLU A 120 -1.95 20.02 -11.21
N THR A 121 -0.74 19.65 -11.61
CA THR A 121 0.48 19.87 -10.80
C THR A 121 1.12 21.25 -10.98
N SER A 122 0.70 22.04 -11.98
CA SER A 122 1.27 23.36 -12.34
C SER A 122 1.22 24.40 -11.23
N LYS A 123 0.34 24.23 -10.23
CA LYS A 123 0.17 25.18 -9.12
C LYS A 123 1.29 25.12 -8.06
N LYS A 124 2.39 24.37 -8.27
CA LYS A 124 3.48 24.14 -7.28
C LYS A 124 3.01 23.64 -5.90
N GLN A 125 1.75 23.22 -5.77
CA GLN A 125 1.13 22.81 -4.51
C GLN A 125 1.61 21.42 -4.02
N TYR A 126 2.49 20.78 -4.79
CA TYR A 126 2.69 19.33 -4.75
C TYR A 126 4.17 18.91 -4.80
N HIS A 127 5.10 19.56 -4.09
CA HIS A 127 6.52 19.20 -4.23
C HIS A 127 7.27 19.00 -2.91
N CYS A 128 8.00 17.89 -2.83
CA CYS A 128 9.21 17.74 -2.03
C CYS A 128 10.34 17.23 -2.95
N GLU A 129 11.58 17.64 -2.67
CA GLU A 129 12.75 17.51 -3.57
C GLU A 129 13.07 16.08 -4.03
N GLY A 130 12.60 15.04 -3.33
CA GLY A 130 12.90 13.64 -3.66
C GLY A 130 11.86 12.93 -4.55
N CYS A 131 10.59 13.36 -4.55
CA CYS A 131 9.48 12.58 -5.11
C CYS A 131 8.87 13.18 -6.38
N GLY A 132 9.16 14.44 -6.70
CA GLY A 132 8.70 15.11 -7.93
C GLY A 132 7.19 15.36 -8.03
N ILE A 133 6.35 14.92 -7.08
CA ILE A 133 4.88 14.92 -7.24
C ILE A 133 4.02 15.27 -6.01
N CYS A 134 4.46 15.33 -4.75
CA CYS A 134 3.47 15.24 -3.65
C CYS A 134 3.36 16.41 -2.66
N ARG A 135 2.11 16.91 -2.54
CA ARG A 135 1.41 17.16 -1.26
C ARG A 135 1.00 15.78 -0.76
N TYR A 136 1.16 15.49 0.52
CA TYR A 136 1.12 14.09 0.99
C TYR A 136 -0.25 13.42 0.89
N ALA A 137 -1.34 14.17 0.67
CA ALA A 137 -2.71 13.67 0.64
C ALA A 137 -3.52 14.18 -0.57
N CYS A 138 -4.47 13.36 -1.04
CA CYS A 138 -5.43 13.73 -2.08
C CYS A 138 -6.45 14.76 -1.55
N PRO A 139 -6.77 15.84 -2.28
CA PRO A 139 -7.67 16.89 -1.80
C PRO A 139 -9.13 16.44 -1.66
N LEU A 140 -9.58 15.40 -2.38
CA LEU A 140 -10.97 14.94 -2.29
C LEU A 140 -11.15 13.84 -1.25
N CYS A 141 -10.30 12.81 -1.24
CA CYS A 141 -10.43 11.72 -0.28
C CYS A 141 -9.59 11.90 0.98
N SER A 142 -8.71 12.91 1.04
CA SER A 142 -7.77 13.20 2.14
C SER A 142 -6.77 12.08 2.46
N LYS A 143 -6.75 10.98 1.71
CA LYS A 143 -5.83 9.85 1.92
C LYS A 143 -4.45 10.15 1.36
N SER A 144 -3.43 9.59 2.01
CA SER A 144 -2.05 9.72 1.59
C SER A 144 -1.85 9.10 0.20
N VAL A 145 -1.15 9.82 -0.69
CA VAL A 145 -0.98 9.41 -2.10
C VAL A 145 0.27 8.59 -2.34
N CYS A 146 1.29 8.67 -1.48
CA CYS A 146 2.53 7.91 -1.56
C CYS A 146 2.86 7.27 -0.20
N ASP A 147 3.84 6.36 -0.18
CA ASP A 147 4.41 5.89 1.08
C ASP A 147 5.03 7.07 1.84
N MET A 148 4.61 7.22 3.08
CA MET A 148 4.95 8.32 3.96
C MET A 148 5.79 7.89 5.16
N SER A 149 6.18 6.62 5.23
CA SER A 149 6.87 6.03 6.39
C SER A 149 8.11 6.84 6.79
N LYS A 150 8.96 7.21 5.82
CA LYS A 150 10.17 8.02 6.08
C LYS A 150 9.89 9.43 6.59
N VAL A 151 8.74 10.01 6.25
CA VAL A 151 8.34 11.33 6.76
C VAL A 151 7.75 11.19 8.15
N TRP A 152 6.97 10.12 8.38
CA TRP A 152 6.44 9.79 9.70
C TRP A 152 7.54 9.48 10.71
N GLU A 153 8.61 8.80 10.29
CA GLU A 153 9.82 8.60 11.11
C GLU A 153 10.45 9.93 11.55
N LYS A 154 10.44 10.95 10.69
CA LYS A 154 10.91 12.30 11.07
C LYS A 154 10.00 12.94 12.12
N PHE A 155 8.68 12.79 11.99
CA PHE A 155 7.76 13.26 13.02
C PHE A 155 7.95 12.50 14.34
N ASP A 156 8.18 11.19 14.29
CA ASP A 156 8.49 10.38 15.48
C ASP A 156 9.72 10.93 16.20
N MET A 157 10.81 11.19 15.47
CA MET A 157 12.04 11.78 16.04
C MET A 157 11.79 13.17 16.62
N GLU A 158 11.09 14.04 15.89
CA GLU A 158 10.83 15.42 16.32
C GLU A 158 9.97 15.44 17.61
N ILE A 159 8.91 14.65 17.65
CA ILE A 159 8.03 14.50 18.83
C ILE A 159 8.80 13.98 20.04
N ALA A 160 9.69 13.00 19.86
CA ALA A 160 10.53 12.50 20.94
C ALA A 160 11.52 13.56 21.45
N SER A 161 12.01 14.43 20.57
CA SER A 161 12.96 15.50 20.92
C SER A 161 12.31 16.76 21.50
N THR A 162 10.99 16.93 21.36
CA THR A 162 10.27 18.16 21.74
C THR A 162 9.12 17.86 22.71
N PRO A 163 9.41 17.39 23.95
CA PRO A 163 8.36 17.05 24.91
C PRO A 163 7.41 18.23 25.15
N MET A 164 6.11 17.92 25.24
CA MET A 164 5.08 18.96 25.38
C MET A 164 5.24 19.74 26.69
N PRO A 165 5.04 21.07 26.66
CA PRO A 165 5.02 21.89 27.87
C PRO A 165 3.96 21.41 28.88
N GLU A 166 4.22 21.66 30.17
CA GLU A 166 3.39 21.23 31.30
C GLU A 166 1.87 21.49 31.11
N PRO A 167 1.41 22.66 30.63
CA PRO A 167 -0.03 22.90 30.42
C PRO A 167 -0.71 21.95 29.41
N TYR A 168 0.07 21.28 28.56
CA TYR A 168 -0.41 20.41 27.50
C TYR A 168 0.04 18.96 27.66
N GLN A 169 0.85 18.65 28.67
CA GLN A 169 1.50 17.35 28.83
C GLN A 169 0.50 16.20 28.95
N ASN A 170 -0.67 16.44 29.55
CA ASN A 170 -1.75 15.47 29.70
C ASN A 170 -2.96 15.75 28.79
N LYS A 171 -2.80 16.65 27.80
CA LYS A 171 -3.89 17.01 26.90
C LYS A 171 -4.15 15.89 25.90
N MET A 172 -5.34 15.31 25.94
CA MET A 172 -5.79 14.31 24.96
C MET A 172 -6.64 14.95 23.87
N VAL A 173 -6.54 14.45 22.65
CA VAL A 173 -7.35 14.89 21.50
C VAL A 173 -7.92 13.71 20.72
N SER A 174 -9.20 13.84 20.35
CA SER A 174 -9.87 12.92 19.44
C SER A 174 -9.44 13.20 18.00
N ILE A 175 -8.95 12.16 17.30
CA ILE A 175 -8.51 12.24 15.92
C ILE A 175 -9.27 11.26 15.03
N LEU A 176 -9.39 11.62 13.75
CA LEU A 176 -9.74 10.72 12.66
C LEU A 176 -8.50 10.55 11.77
N CYS A 177 -8.07 9.31 11.55
CA CYS A 177 -7.00 9.02 10.59
C CYS A 177 -7.56 9.02 9.17
N ASN A 178 -7.03 9.87 8.29
CA ASN A 178 -7.47 9.90 6.91
C ASN A 178 -7.05 8.62 6.17
N ASP A 179 -5.93 7.99 6.52
CA ASP A 179 -5.42 6.81 5.82
C ASP A 179 -6.20 5.53 6.12
N CYS A 180 -6.39 5.19 7.40
CA CYS A 180 -7.11 3.97 7.79
C CYS A 180 -8.58 4.21 8.18
N GLY A 181 -9.01 5.45 8.36
CA GLY A 181 -10.39 5.77 8.78
C GLY A 181 -10.66 5.57 10.27
N ALA A 182 -9.69 5.06 11.05
CA ALA A 182 -9.87 4.84 12.47
C ALA A 182 -10.04 6.15 13.24
N LYS A 183 -10.96 6.14 14.20
CA LYS A 183 -11.08 7.17 15.23
C LYS A 183 -10.27 6.75 16.44
N SER A 184 -9.54 7.66 17.06
CA SER A 184 -8.72 7.35 18.22
C SER A 184 -8.59 8.57 19.12
N ASN A 185 -8.43 8.35 20.42
CA ASN A 185 -8.04 9.41 21.36
C ASN A 185 -6.55 9.27 21.64
N VAL A 186 -5.77 10.32 21.38
CA VAL A 186 -4.30 10.28 21.46
C VAL A 186 -3.75 11.48 22.21
N GLN A 187 -2.53 11.33 22.73
CA GLN A 187 -1.80 12.41 23.39
C GLN A 187 -1.56 13.54 22.39
N PHE A 188 -1.97 14.75 22.74
CA PHE A 188 -1.76 15.93 21.92
C PHE A 188 -0.28 16.30 21.84
N HIS A 189 0.24 16.39 20.62
CA HIS A 189 1.53 17.00 20.34
C HIS A 189 1.40 18.18 19.38
N ILE A 190 2.18 19.25 19.55
CA ILE A 190 2.10 20.43 18.67
C ILE A 190 2.51 20.12 17.22
N VAL A 191 3.49 19.23 17.03
CA VAL A 191 4.00 18.80 15.72
C VAL A 191 2.94 18.03 14.92
N ALA A 192 2.48 16.88 15.43
CA ALA A 192 1.51 16.04 14.71
C ALA A 192 0.90 14.98 15.65
N GLN A 193 -0.29 14.47 15.29
CA GLN A 193 -0.96 13.39 16.04
C GLN A 193 -0.80 12.05 15.32
N LYS A 194 -0.20 11.06 15.99
CA LYS A 194 0.04 9.73 15.41
C LYS A 194 -1.20 8.85 15.52
N CYS A 195 -1.60 8.21 14.43
CA CYS A 195 -2.62 7.18 14.46
C CYS A 195 -2.08 5.89 15.11
N PRO A 196 -2.72 5.35 16.16
CA PRO A 196 -2.24 4.12 16.80
C PRO A 196 -2.42 2.88 15.91
N ASN A 197 -3.41 2.88 15.01
CA ASN A 197 -3.75 1.77 14.14
C ASN A 197 -2.73 1.57 13.00
N CYS A 198 -2.56 2.58 12.14
CA CYS A 198 -1.68 2.47 10.96
C CYS A 198 -0.38 3.28 11.06
N LYS A 199 -0.11 3.92 12.21
CA LYS A 199 1.08 4.77 12.45
C LYS A 199 1.19 6.03 11.57
N SER A 200 0.17 6.31 10.77
CA SER A 200 0.06 7.51 9.96
C SER A 200 -0.09 8.78 10.80
N TYR A 201 0.57 9.85 10.35
CA TYR A 201 0.35 11.21 10.83
C TYR A 201 -0.63 12.02 9.96
N ASN A 202 -1.16 11.44 8.89
CA ASN A 202 -2.25 12.04 8.10
C ASN A 202 -3.58 11.90 8.87
N THR A 203 -3.71 12.69 9.93
CA THR A 203 -4.82 12.68 10.86
C THR A 203 -5.43 14.08 10.96
N ARG A 204 -6.72 14.17 11.28
CA ARG A 204 -7.39 15.42 11.61
C ARG A 204 -7.99 15.35 13.00
N GLN A 205 -7.88 16.43 13.76
CA GLN A 205 -8.59 16.53 15.04
C GLN A 205 -10.09 16.63 14.77
N MET A 206 -10.86 15.85 15.52
CA MET A 206 -12.31 15.96 15.55
C MET A 206 -12.65 17.09 16.52
N ARG A 207 -13.37 18.11 16.05
CA ARG A 207 -13.97 19.09 16.96
C ARG A 207 -15.07 18.38 17.75
N GLY A 208 -14.99 18.46 19.07
CA GLY A 208 -16.09 18.12 19.98
C GLY A 208 -17.14 19.20 19.97
#